data_AF-A0ABD4WMW7-F1
#
_entry.id   AF-A0ABD4WMW7-F1
#
_cell.length_a   1.000
_cell.length_b   1.000
_cell.length_c   1.000
_cell.angle_alpha   90.00
_cell.angle_beta   90.00
_cell.angle_gamma   90.00
#
_symmetry.space_group_name_H-M   'P 1'
#
loop_
_entity.id
_entity.type
_entity.pdbx_description
1 polymer ?
#
loop_
_entity_poly.entity_id
_entity_poly.type
_entity_poly.pdbx_seq_one_letter_code
_entity_poly.pdbx_strand_id
1 'polypeptide(L)'
;MDTSITKWLPVPYFQINQEGTILNVSHITHLYFPPTSNIWTIIYKEDRNKAIVMFSQSPNSHPITKQLILQTSNKLFGNFKCTIQWKNGIGHLVCTEVKSSKVLAPLSIQNSLVNTQKRLEESEKHLTKVAKIVSIKKH
;
A
#
# COMPACT_ATOMS: atom_id res chain seq x y z
N MET A 1 -5.04 31.35 3.54
CA MET A 1 -5.76 30.17 4.05
C MET A 1 -4.71 29.32 4.76
N ASP A 2 -4.84 29.14 6.08
CA ASP A 2 -3.79 28.60 6.97
C ASP A 2 -3.20 27.26 6.49
N THR A 3 -2.03 27.34 5.84
CA THR A 3 -1.19 26.19 5.49
C THR A 3 -0.58 25.52 6.73
N SER A 4 -0.70 26.16 7.90
CA SER A 4 -0.13 25.70 9.17
C SER A 4 -0.82 24.45 9.72
N ILE A 5 -2.15 24.34 9.61
CA ILE A 5 -2.90 23.24 10.24
C ILE A 5 -2.77 21.93 9.44
N THR A 6 -2.84 22.00 8.11
CA THR A 6 -2.76 20.79 7.26
C THR A 6 -1.38 20.14 7.28
N LYS A 7 -0.33 20.94 7.49
CA LYS A 7 1.06 20.49 7.62
C LYS A 7 1.26 19.47 8.75
N TRP A 8 0.51 19.63 9.85
CA TRP A 8 0.65 18.81 11.06
C TRP A 8 -0.41 17.73 11.20
N LEU A 9 -1.20 17.46 10.14
CA LEU A 9 -2.14 16.35 10.17
C LEU A 9 -1.39 15.03 10.45
N PRO A 10 -1.85 14.23 11.43
CA PRO A 10 -1.20 12.97 11.81
C PRO A 10 -1.51 11.84 10.82
N VAL A 11 -1.91 12.17 9.60
CA VAL A 11 -2.22 11.24 8.51
C VAL A 11 -1.64 11.75 7.20
N PRO A 12 -1.25 10.84 6.28
CA PRO A 12 -0.81 11.25 4.96
C PRO A 12 -1.91 12.04 4.24
N TYR A 13 -1.56 13.26 3.89
CA TYR A 13 -2.46 14.23 3.30
C TYR A 13 -1.77 14.92 2.13
N PHE A 14 -2.55 15.14 1.07
CA PHE A 14 -2.14 15.80 -0.15
C PHE A 14 -3.16 16.88 -0.52
N GLN A 15 -2.66 18.00 -1.00
CA GLN A 15 -3.41 18.96 -1.80
C GLN A 15 -3.01 18.74 -3.25
N ILE A 16 -3.97 18.43 -4.12
CA ILE A 16 -3.74 18.20 -5.54
C ILE A 16 -4.60 19.12 -6.40
N ASN A 17 -4.16 19.40 -7.63
CA ASN A 17 -5.02 19.99 -8.66
C ASN A 17 -5.71 18.89 -9.50
N GLN A 18 -6.54 19.27 -10.47
CA GLN A 18 -7.31 18.33 -11.31
C GLN A 18 -6.42 17.40 -12.15
N GLU A 19 -5.20 17.83 -12.48
CA GLU A 19 -4.21 17.02 -13.20
C GLU A 19 -3.46 16.04 -12.28
N GLY A 20 -3.73 16.09 -10.96
CA GLY A 20 -3.06 15.26 -9.96
C GLY A 20 -1.69 15.80 -9.50
N THR A 21 -1.32 17.01 -9.91
CA THR A 21 -0.12 17.70 -9.43
C THR A 21 -0.27 18.02 -7.96
N ILE A 22 0.74 17.66 -7.17
CA ILE A 22 0.77 17.88 -5.72
C ILE A 22 1.19 19.32 -5.46
N LEU A 23 0.28 20.07 -4.86
CA LEU A 23 0.47 21.46 -4.45
C LEU A 23 1.07 21.54 -3.04
N ASN A 24 0.70 20.63 -2.15
CA ASN A 24 1.18 20.58 -0.77
C ASN A 24 0.95 19.20 -0.14
N VAL A 25 1.67 18.90 0.94
CA VAL A 25 1.54 17.64 1.70
C VAL A 25 1.67 17.88 3.21
N SER A 26 1.10 17.00 4.03
CA SER A 26 1.42 16.96 5.46
C SER A 26 2.84 16.41 5.70
N HIS A 27 3.46 16.76 6.83
CA HIS A 27 4.81 16.28 7.18
C HIS A 27 4.90 14.76 7.23
N ILE A 28 3.87 14.10 7.76
CA ILE A 28 3.87 12.65 7.92
C ILE A 28 3.84 11.92 6.57
N THR A 29 3.35 12.56 5.49
CA THR A 29 3.32 11.99 4.13
C THR A 29 4.70 11.50 3.70
N HIS A 30 5.77 12.22 4.06
CA HIS A 30 7.15 11.86 3.72
C HIS A 30 7.65 10.57 4.39
N LEU A 31 7.03 10.15 5.49
CA LEU A 31 7.36 8.87 6.13
C LEU A 31 6.77 7.69 5.36
N TYR A 32 5.61 7.89 4.72
CA TYR A 32 4.87 6.84 4.02
C TYR A 32 5.25 6.73 2.54
N PHE A 33 5.44 7.87 1.87
CA PHE A 33 5.53 7.94 0.41
C PHE A 33 6.85 8.55 -0.06
N PRO A 34 7.39 8.13 -1.22
CA PRO A 34 8.55 8.78 -1.80
C PRO A 34 8.21 10.24 -2.20
N PRO A 35 9.20 11.14 -2.20
CA PRO A 35 9.00 12.49 -2.73
C PRO A 35 8.51 12.43 -4.18
N THR A 36 7.42 13.13 -4.48
CA THR A 36 6.86 13.21 -5.83
C THR A 36 6.10 14.52 -6.03
N SER A 37 6.09 15.01 -7.28
CA SER A 37 5.32 16.17 -7.71
C SER A 37 3.92 15.82 -8.19
N ASN A 38 3.60 14.55 -8.40
CA ASN A 38 2.31 14.14 -8.96
C ASN A 38 1.81 12.81 -8.38
N ILE A 39 0.54 12.77 -7.97
CA ILE A 39 -0.06 11.63 -7.29
C ILE A 39 -0.10 10.36 -8.17
N TRP A 40 -0.17 10.50 -9.50
CA TRP A 40 -0.21 9.38 -10.44
C TRP A 40 1.06 8.53 -10.40
N THR A 41 2.17 9.08 -9.91
CA THR A 41 3.45 8.38 -9.79
C THR A 41 3.44 7.30 -8.70
N ILE A 42 2.65 7.49 -7.64
CA ILE A 42 2.56 6.54 -6.53
C ILE A 42 1.37 5.60 -6.66
N ILE A 43 0.40 5.88 -7.52
CA ILE A 43 -0.77 5.02 -7.75
C ILE A 43 -0.36 3.81 -8.59
N TYR A 44 -0.66 2.61 -8.10
CA TYR A 44 -0.43 1.36 -8.82
C TYR A 44 -1.20 1.36 -10.15
N LYS A 45 -0.56 0.87 -11.22
CA LYS A 45 -1.04 1.03 -12.60
C LYS A 45 -2.46 0.47 -12.80
N GLU A 46 -2.81 -0.64 -12.14
CA GLU A 46 -4.12 -1.30 -12.20
C GLU A 46 -5.22 -0.52 -11.48
N ASP A 47 -4.85 0.36 -10.55
CA ASP A 47 -5.79 1.21 -9.79
C ASP A 47 -5.98 2.60 -10.41
N ARG A 48 -5.29 2.92 -11.51
CA ARG A 48 -5.42 4.21 -12.20
C ARG A 48 -6.84 4.53 -12.62
N ASN A 49 -7.58 3.57 -13.17
CA ASN A 49 -8.98 3.79 -13.57
C ASN A 49 -9.87 4.11 -12.36
N LYS A 50 -9.63 3.48 -11.20
CA LYS A 50 -10.34 3.80 -9.96
C LYS A 50 -10.03 5.23 -9.50
N ALA A 51 -8.76 5.61 -9.57
CA ALA A 51 -8.30 6.95 -9.21
C ALA A 51 -8.83 8.03 -10.18
N ILE A 52 -8.91 7.77 -11.49
CA ILE A 52 -9.54 8.66 -12.46
C ILE A 52 -11.00 8.93 -12.05
N VAL A 53 -11.79 7.89 -11.82
CA VAL A 53 -13.20 8.04 -11.40
C VAL A 53 -13.31 8.83 -10.08
N MET A 54 -12.36 8.63 -9.17
CA MET A 54 -12.30 9.33 -7.89
C MET A 54 -11.92 10.81 -8.04
N PHE A 55 -11.02 11.15 -8.97
CA PHE A 55 -10.53 12.52 -9.13
C PHE A 55 -11.37 13.37 -10.10
N SER A 56 -12.10 12.76 -11.03
CA SER A 56 -13.02 13.46 -11.97
C SER A 56 -14.29 14.03 -11.33
N GLN A 57 -14.33 14.14 -10.01
CA GLN A 57 -15.52 14.53 -9.25
C GLN A 57 -15.65 16.05 -9.20
N SER A 58 -16.88 16.55 -9.17
CA SER A 58 -17.12 17.99 -9.19
C SER A 58 -16.62 18.65 -7.88
N PRO A 59 -16.19 19.92 -7.92
CA PRO A 59 -15.66 20.63 -6.76
C PRO A 59 -16.58 20.74 -5.54
N ASN A 60 -17.89 20.52 -5.71
CA ASN A 60 -18.90 20.61 -4.65
C ASN A 60 -19.52 19.24 -4.31
N SER A 61 -18.89 18.15 -4.74
CA SER A 61 -19.35 16.79 -4.45
C SER A 61 -19.02 16.38 -3.00
N HIS A 62 -19.80 15.42 -2.50
CA HIS A 62 -19.51 14.78 -1.22
C HIS A 62 -18.12 14.09 -1.26
N PRO A 63 -17.41 13.98 -0.11
CA PRO A 63 -16.15 13.27 -0.06
C PRO A 63 -16.28 11.84 -0.60
N ILE A 64 -15.39 11.46 -1.50
CA ILE A 64 -15.40 10.13 -2.11
C ILE A 64 -14.24 9.32 -1.57
N THR A 65 -14.54 8.07 -1.21
CA THR A 65 -13.56 7.14 -0.67
C THR A 65 -13.41 5.94 -1.57
N LYS A 66 -12.16 5.57 -1.88
CA LYS A 66 -11.81 4.34 -2.59
C LYS A 66 -10.60 3.69 -1.92
N GLN A 67 -10.49 2.38 -2.08
CA GLN A 67 -9.25 1.66 -1.77
C GLN A 67 -8.34 1.73 -2.99
N LEU A 68 -7.11 2.18 -2.76
CA LEU A 68 -6.07 2.30 -3.78
C LEU A 68 -4.79 1.62 -3.28
N ILE A 69 -4.12 0.91 -4.18
CA ILE A 69 -2.78 0.41 -3.97
C ILE A 69 -1.81 1.55 -4.30
N LEU A 70 -1.00 1.95 -3.31
CA LEU A 70 -0.02 3.04 -3.42
C LEU A 70 1.39 2.54 -3.14
N GLN A 71 2.37 3.08 -3.87
CA GLN A 71 3.78 2.80 -3.66
C GLN A 71 4.32 3.56 -2.45
N THR A 72 4.86 2.85 -1.47
CA THR A 72 5.46 3.42 -0.26
C THR A 72 6.94 3.78 -0.46
N SER A 73 7.51 4.55 0.47
CA SER A 73 8.89 5.03 0.44
C SER A 73 9.95 3.91 0.32
N ASN A 74 9.64 2.72 0.85
CA ASN A 74 10.45 1.50 0.72
C ASN A 74 10.28 0.78 -0.64
N LYS A 75 9.63 1.40 -1.63
CA LYS A 75 9.34 0.87 -2.97
C LYS A 75 8.36 -0.31 -3.02
N LEU A 76 7.77 -0.72 -1.90
CA LEU A 76 6.70 -1.70 -1.85
C LEU A 76 5.35 -1.03 -2.14
N PHE A 77 4.30 -1.85 -2.27
CA PHE A 77 2.94 -1.39 -2.47
C PHE A 77 2.07 -1.74 -1.27
N GLY A 78 1.34 -0.75 -0.75
CA GLY A 78 0.39 -0.90 0.36
C GLY A 78 -1.03 -0.61 -0.07
N ASN A 79 -2.02 -1.15 0.65
CA ASN A 79 -3.43 -0.83 0.44
C ASN A 79 -3.83 0.36 1.31
N PHE A 80 -4.36 1.41 0.69
CA PHE A 80 -4.76 2.63 1.38
C PHE A 80 -6.24 2.91 1.13
N LYS A 81 -6.94 3.28 2.19
CA LYS A 81 -8.25 3.92 2.10
C LYS A 81 -7.97 5.39 1.83
N CYS A 82 -8.23 5.82 0.61
CA CYS A 82 -8.04 7.19 0.17
C CYS A 82 -9.39 7.89 0.05
N THR A 83 -9.50 9.06 0.66
CA THR A 83 -10.68 9.92 0.63
C THR A 83 -10.31 11.28 0.05
N ILE A 84 -11.00 11.70 -1.00
CA ILE A 84 -10.83 13.02 -1.61
C ILE A 84 -12.07 13.87 -1.40
N GLN A 85 -11.86 15.14 -1.08
CA GLN A 85 -12.86 16.18 -1.16
C GLN A 85 -12.29 17.35 -1.94
N TRP A 86 -12.99 17.78 -2.98
CA TRP A 86 -12.62 18.99 -3.69
C TRP A 86 -13.17 20.22 -2.98
N LYS A 87 -12.40 21.30 -2.97
CA LYS A 87 -12.83 22.62 -2.48
C LYS A 87 -12.05 23.69 -3.24
N ASN A 88 -12.77 24.63 -3.87
CA ASN A 88 -12.16 25.74 -4.62
C ASN A 88 -11.11 25.28 -5.66
N GLY A 89 -11.38 24.18 -6.36
CA GLY A 89 -10.46 23.61 -7.36
C GLY A 89 -9.25 22.84 -6.78
N ILE A 90 -9.13 22.74 -5.46
CA ILE A 90 -8.08 21.96 -4.78
C ILE A 90 -8.69 20.66 -4.25
N GLY A 91 -8.09 19.53 -4.61
CA GLY A 91 -8.41 18.21 -4.11
C GLY A 91 -7.69 17.96 -2.80
N HIS A 92 -8.44 17.84 -1.71
CA HIS A 92 -7.93 17.47 -0.39
C HIS A 92 -8.02 15.95 -0.23
N LEU A 93 -6.88 15.28 -0.40
CA LEU A 93 -6.77 13.82 -0.40
C LEU A 93 -6.11 13.34 0.90
N VAL A 94 -6.81 12.52 1.67
CA VAL A 94 -6.26 11.81 2.83
C VAL A 94 -6.14 10.33 2.48
N CYS A 95 -5.00 9.70 2.75
CA CYS A 95 -4.80 8.27 2.54
C CYS A 95 -4.31 7.61 3.84
N THR A 96 -5.12 6.68 4.36
CA THR A 96 -4.79 5.91 5.56
C THR A 96 -4.56 4.46 5.18
N GLU A 97 -3.45 3.88 5.62
CA GLU A 97 -3.13 2.47 5.37
C GLU A 97 -4.23 1.57 5.94
N VAL A 98 -4.76 0.69 5.11
CA VAL A 98 -5.65 -0.38 5.55
C VAL A 98 -4.75 -1.49 6.06
N LYS A 99 -4.57 -1.55 7.38
CA LYS A 99 -3.92 -2.69 8.02
C LYS A 99 -4.76 -3.93 7.73
N SER A 100 -4.34 -4.69 6.72
CA SER A 100 -4.90 -6.01 6.51
C SER A 100 -4.39 -6.90 7.64
N SER A 101 -5.29 -7.51 8.40
CA SER A 101 -4.93 -8.62 9.29
C SER A 101 -4.46 -9.86 8.51
N LYS A 102 -4.47 -9.82 7.16
CA LYS A 102 -3.99 -10.88 6.27
C LYS A 102 -3.14 -10.31 5.15
N VAL A 103 -1.86 -10.67 5.12
CA VAL A 103 -0.92 -10.35 4.05
C VAL A 103 -1.54 -10.68 2.68
N LEU A 104 -1.83 -9.66 1.87
CA LEU A 104 -2.26 -9.82 0.48
C LEU A 104 -1.01 -10.05 -0.38
N ALA A 105 -0.38 -11.21 -0.20
CA ALA A 105 0.48 -11.75 -1.25
C ALA A 105 -0.43 -12.22 -2.41
N PRO A 106 -0.08 -11.98 -3.68
CA PRO A 106 -0.76 -12.57 -4.83
C PRO A 106 -1.00 -14.07 -4.62
N LEU A 107 -2.14 -14.60 -5.09
CA LEU A 107 -2.51 -16.01 -4.90
C LEU A 107 -1.40 -16.99 -5.36
N SER A 108 -0.64 -16.60 -6.40
CA SER A 108 0.53 -17.33 -6.88
C SER A 108 1.67 -17.41 -5.85
N ILE A 109 1.91 -16.33 -5.09
CA ILE A 109 2.93 -16.29 -4.02
C ILE A 109 2.45 -17.10 -2.81
N GLN A 110 1.15 -17.06 -2.49
CA GLN A 110 0.60 -17.92 -1.42
C GLN A 110 0.75 -19.40 -1.75
N ASN A 111 0.40 -19.81 -2.97
CA ASN A 111 0.58 -21.20 -3.40
C ASN A 111 2.05 -21.61 -3.42
N SER A 112 2.95 -20.71 -3.85
CA SER A 112 4.40 -20.97 -3.80
C SER A 112 4.90 -21.15 -2.36
N LEU A 113 4.46 -20.30 -1.42
CA LEU A 113 4.82 -20.39 0.00
C LEU A 113 4.33 -21.71 0.62
N VAL A 114 3.06 -22.07 0.39
CA VAL A 114 2.48 -23.33 0.89
C VAL A 114 3.24 -24.55 0.33
N ASN A 115 3.56 -24.54 -0.97
CA ASN A 115 4.32 -25.61 -1.59
C ASN A 115 5.76 -25.69 -1.06
N THR A 116 6.38 -24.55 -0.77
CA THR A 116 7.74 -24.49 -0.22
C THR A 116 7.76 -25.02 1.20
N GLN A 117 6.77 -24.65 2.02
CA GLN A 117 6.59 -25.15 3.38
C GLN A 117 6.42 -26.68 3.40
N LYS A 118 5.56 -27.23 2.53
CA LYS A 118 5.37 -28.69 2.42
C LYS A 118 6.67 -29.43 2.07
N ARG A 119 7.45 -28.90 1.11
CA ARG A 119 8.73 -29.49 0.70
C ARG A 119 9.79 -29.44 1.82
N LEU A 120 9.79 -28.39 2.63
CA LEU A 120 10.67 -28.27 3.80
C LEU A 120 10.32 -29.33 4.85
N GLU A 121 9.04 -29.47 5.20
CA GLU A 121 8.58 -30.47 6.16
C GLU A 121 8.89 -31.91 5.71
N GLU A 122 8.75 -32.21 4.42
CA GLU A 122 9.13 -33.51 3.85
C GLU A 122 10.65 -33.76 3.95
N SER A 123 11.46 -32.72 3.68
CA SER A 123 12.92 -32.81 3.78
C SER A 123 13.38 -33.02 5.22
N GLU A 124 12.77 -32.32 6.18
CA GLU A 124 13.07 -32.45 7.61
C GLU A 124 12.72 -33.85 8.14
N LYS A 125 11.58 -34.41 7.74
CA LYS A 125 11.21 -35.80 8.05
C LYS A 125 12.24 -36.80 7.50
N HIS A 126 12.71 -36.57 6.28
CA HIS A 126 13.69 -37.45 5.65
C HIS A 126 15.05 -37.39 6.37
N LEU A 127 15.54 -36.19 6.69
CA LEU A 127 16.78 -35.98 7.46
C LEU A 127 16.71 -36.64 8.84
N THR A 128 15.57 -36.50 9.52
CA THR A 128 15.34 -37.13 10.84
C THR A 128 15.37 -38.67 10.74
N LYS A 129 14.80 -39.25 9.68
CA LYS A 129 14.83 -40.70 9.45
C LYS A 129 16.25 -41.20 9.15
N VAL A 130 17.01 -40.47 8.34
CA VAL A 130 18.41 -40.79 8.02
C VAL A 130 19.28 -40.71 9.27
N ALA A 131 19.12 -39.67 10.09
CA ALA A 131 19.86 -39.51 11.34
C ALA A 131 19.64 -40.70 12.30
N LYS A 132 18.39 -41.17 12.45
CA LYS A 132 18.06 -42.36 13.25
C LYS A 132 18.71 -43.63 12.74
N ILE A 133 18.78 -43.82 11.42
CA ILE A 133 19.42 -45.01 10.82
C ILE A 133 20.94 -44.98 11.06
N VAL A 134 21.56 -43.80 10.93
CA VAL A 134 23.01 -43.61 11.17
C VAL A 134 23.35 -43.81 12.65
N SER A 135 22.50 -43.38 13.58
CA SER A 135 22.72 -43.59 15.02
C SER A 135 22.58 -45.06 15.43
N ILE A 136 21.69 -45.83 14.79
CA ILE A 136 21.53 -47.28 15.07
C ILE A 136 22.74 -48.07 14.55
N LYS A 137 23.32 -47.70 13.40
CA LYS A 137 24.50 -48.39 12.84
C LYS A 137 25.82 -48.13 13.57
N LYS A 138 25.84 -47.18 14.52
CA LYS A 138 27.03 -46.85 15.32
C LYS A 138 27.12 -47.60 16.66
N HIS A 139 26.12 -48.42 16.99
CA HIS A 139 26.11 -49.29 18.17
C HIS A 139 26.30 -50.76 17.81
#